data_AF-X1T008-F1
#
_entry.id   AF-X1T008-F1
#
_cell.length_a   1.000
_cell.length_b   1.000
_cell.length_c   1.000
_cell.angle_alpha   90.00
_cell.angle_beta   90.00
_cell.angle_gamma   90.00
#
_symmetry.space_group_name_H-M   'P 1'
#
loop_
_entity.id
_entity.type
_entity.pdbx_description
1 polymer ?
#
loop_
_entity_poly.entity_id
_entity_poly.type
_entity_poly.pdbx_seq_one_letter_code
_entity_poly.pdbx_strand_id
1 'polypeptide(L)'
;MSFVKQFIFILILTAPALGTVQVRSLGFTPSQDATRDYWPTEDWNHSLPEEQGMDSSKLEDMMDYIEHDDINIHSVVIVRNGYIVHEEYPSPIY
;
A
#
# COMPACT_ATOMS: atom_id res chain seq x y z
N MET A 1 -39.43 -44.21 -29.39
CA MET A 1 -38.71 -44.88 -28.30
C MET A 1 -37.44 -45.51 -28.85
N SER A 2 -36.32 -45.13 -28.23
CA SER A 2 -34.96 -45.71 -28.30
C SER A 2 -34.18 -45.61 -29.61
N PHE A 3 -33.14 -44.78 -29.53
CA PHE A 3 -32.09 -44.48 -30.49
C PHE A 3 -31.06 -45.61 -30.53
N VAL A 4 -30.55 -45.87 -31.74
CA VAL A 4 -29.64 -46.96 -32.10
C VAL A 4 -28.19 -46.63 -31.69
N LYS A 5 -27.49 -47.65 -31.18
CA LYS A 5 -26.06 -47.68 -30.82
C LYS A 5 -25.15 -47.71 -32.07
N GLN A 6 -23.83 -47.68 -31.84
CA GLN A 6 -22.70 -47.95 -32.77
C GLN A 6 -22.19 -46.69 -33.53
N PHE A 7 -20.90 -46.36 -33.72
CA PHE A 7 -19.58 -47.03 -33.82
C PHE A 7 -18.48 -46.02 -33.37
N ILE A 8 -17.46 -46.31 -32.56
CA ILE A 8 -16.18 -47.03 -32.83
C ILE A 8 -15.13 -46.25 -33.69
N PHE A 9 -14.01 -45.89 -33.02
CA PHE A 9 -12.57 -45.96 -33.41
C PHE A 9 -11.72 -44.74 -33.91
N ILE A 10 -10.57 -44.60 -33.20
CA ILE A 10 -9.18 -44.22 -33.61
C ILE A 10 -8.74 -42.74 -33.76
N LEU A 11 -8.06 -42.26 -32.69
CA LEU A 11 -6.66 -41.78 -32.57
C LEU A 11 -5.88 -41.30 -33.82
N ILE A 12 -5.51 -40.01 -33.87
CA ILE A 12 -4.26 -39.55 -34.52
C ILE A 12 -3.56 -38.52 -33.62
N LEU A 13 -2.37 -38.92 -33.19
CA LEU A 13 -1.30 -38.14 -32.56
C LEU A 13 -0.71 -37.15 -33.58
N THR A 14 -0.78 -35.84 -33.32
CA THR A 14 0.17 -34.87 -33.88
C THR A 14 0.58 -33.88 -32.80
N ALA A 15 1.86 -33.95 -32.43
CA ALA A 15 2.49 -32.98 -31.56
C ALA A 15 3.13 -31.89 -32.43
N PRO A 16 2.61 -30.65 -32.46
CA PRO A 16 3.45 -29.51 -32.74
C PRO A 16 4.14 -29.14 -31.43
N ALA A 17 5.42 -29.50 -31.34
CA ALA A 17 6.35 -28.90 -30.41
C ALA A 17 6.52 -27.41 -30.77
N LEU A 18 5.51 -26.58 -30.47
CA LEU A 18 5.76 -25.18 -30.19
C LEU A 18 6.11 -25.14 -28.71
N GLY A 19 7.42 -25.06 -28.42
CA GLY A 19 7.87 -24.64 -27.11
C GLY A 19 7.25 -23.28 -26.83
N THR A 20 6.16 -23.25 -26.08
CA THR A 20 5.70 -22.04 -25.45
C THR A 20 6.84 -21.61 -24.55
N VAL A 21 7.50 -20.50 -24.89
CA VAL A 21 8.33 -19.81 -23.91
C VAL A 21 7.35 -19.36 -22.84
N GLN A 22 7.23 -20.15 -21.77
CA GLN A 22 6.53 -19.76 -20.57
C GLN A 22 7.32 -18.59 -20.02
N VAL A 23 6.88 -17.37 -20.33
CA VAL A 23 7.33 -16.19 -19.60
C VAL A 23 6.89 -16.44 -18.17
N ARG A 24 7.80 -16.93 -17.34
CA ARG A 24 7.61 -16.96 -15.90
C ARG A 24 7.53 -15.50 -15.51
N SER A 25 6.32 -14.96 -15.45
CA SER A 25 6.05 -13.88 -14.53
C SER A 25 6.51 -14.41 -13.19
N LEU A 26 7.63 -13.89 -12.68
CA LEU A 26 7.96 -14.02 -11.27
C LEU A 26 6.77 -13.40 -10.59
N GLY A 27 5.83 -14.26 -10.15
CA GLY A 27 4.55 -13.83 -9.66
C GLY A 27 4.81 -12.85 -8.53
N PHE A 28 4.65 -11.57 -8.82
CA PHE A 28 4.27 -10.63 -7.80
C PHE A 28 2.86 -11.06 -7.42
N THR A 29 2.76 -12.04 -6.53
CA THR A 29 1.58 -12.15 -5.68
C THR A 29 1.66 -10.88 -4.84
N PRO A 30 0.72 -9.92 -5.00
CA PRO A 30 0.56 -8.92 -3.96
C PRO A 30 0.48 -9.72 -2.67
N SER A 31 1.32 -9.40 -1.68
CA SER A 31 1.12 -10.02 -0.37
C SER A 31 -0.34 -9.81 -0.04
N GLN A 32 -1.10 -10.88 0.19
CA GLN A 32 -2.37 -10.72 0.87
C GLN A 32 -2.02 -9.94 2.13
N ASP A 33 -2.43 -8.67 2.16
CA ASP A 33 -2.19 -7.78 3.27
C ASP A 33 -2.54 -8.59 4.51
N ALA A 34 -1.54 -8.84 5.37
CA ALA A 34 -1.85 -9.12 6.76
C ALA A 34 -2.92 -8.09 7.13
N THR A 35 -4.10 -8.52 7.56
CA THR A 35 -5.24 -7.64 7.86
C THR A 35 -4.72 -6.41 8.60
N ARG A 36 -4.46 -5.32 7.88
CA ARG A 36 -3.90 -4.12 8.47
C ARG A 36 -5.08 -3.45 9.11
N ASP A 37 -4.98 -3.14 10.40
CA ASP A 37 -6.01 -2.38 11.06
C ASP A 37 -6.19 -1.01 10.36
N TYR A 38 -5.12 -0.43 9.76
CA TYR A 38 -5.18 0.83 9.00
C TYR A 38 -3.91 1.19 8.13
N TRP A 39 -4.13 1.63 6.87
CA TRP A 39 -3.54 2.75 6.04
C TRP A 39 -2.05 2.99 5.63
N PRO A 40 -1.71 3.56 4.41
CA PRO A 40 -2.59 4.07 3.31
C PRO A 40 -3.21 3.18 2.20
N THR A 41 -4.53 3.34 1.95
CA THR A 41 -5.42 2.86 0.84
C THR A 41 -6.27 3.96 0.09
N GLU A 42 -7.50 4.35 0.50
CA GLU A 42 -8.32 5.63 0.23
C GLU A 42 -8.02 7.05 0.88
N ASP A 43 -8.18 7.32 2.21
CA ASP A 43 -7.74 8.57 2.92
C ASP A 43 -6.96 8.42 4.26
N TRP A 44 -6.15 9.43 4.62
CA TRP A 44 -5.41 9.52 5.91
C TRP A 44 -6.31 9.91 7.10
N ASN A 45 -6.08 9.25 8.23
CA ASN A 45 -6.73 9.48 9.50
C ASN A 45 -5.72 10.04 10.47
N HIS A 46 -6.23 10.83 11.41
CA HIS A 46 -5.45 11.39 12.49
C HIS A 46 -5.53 10.51 13.74
N SER A 47 -4.49 10.55 14.56
CA SER A 47 -4.47 10.00 15.91
C SER A 47 -3.68 10.92 16.83
N LEU A 48 -3.99 10.91 18.13
CA LEU A 48 -3.26 11.71 19.09
C LEU A 48 -1.80 11.22 19.22
N PRO A 49 -0.84 12.11 19.49
CA PRO A 49 0.53 11.71 19.80
C PRO A 49 0.60 10.61 20.87
N GLU A 50 -0.16 10.74 21.95
CA GLU A 50 -0.15 9.82 23.09
C GLU A 50 -0.68 8.43 22.71
N GLU A 51 -1.71 8.36 21.86
CA GLU A 51 -2.26 7.11 21.33
C GLU A 51 -1.23 6.35 20.48
N GLN A 52 -0.31 7.08 19.85
CA GLN A 52 0.78 6.54 19.05
C GLN A 52 2.10 6.40 19.85
N GLY A 53 2.07 6.59 21.17
CA GLY A 53 3.26 6.51 22.03
C GLY A 53 4.29 7.58 21.71
N MET A 54 3.83 8.78 21.38
CA MET A 54 4.61 9.99 21.18
C MET A 54 4.34 10.99 22.31
N ASP A 55 5.29 11.87 22.53
CA ASP A 55 5.25 12.92 23.53
C ASP A 55 4.88 14.22 22.81
N SER A 56 3.67 14.74 23.05
CA SER A 56 3.17 15.96 22.39
C SER A 56 4.05 17.17 22.66
N SER A 57 4.64 17.28 23.86
CA SER A 57 5.50 18.43 24.19
C SER A 57 6.75 18.50 23.31
N LYS A 58 7.26 17.35 22.84
CA LYS A 58 8.41 17.34 21.91
C LYS A 58 8.04 17.78 20.50
N LEU A 59 6.78 17.60 20.10
CA LEU A 59 6.29 18.09 18.83
C LEU A 59 6.12 19.61 18.90
N GLU A 60 5.62 20.11 20.02
CA GLU A 60 5.57 21.55 20.30
C GLU A 60 6.98 22.15 20.35
N ASP A 61 7.93 21.57 21.08
CA ASP A 61 9.33 22.02 21.12
C ASP A 61 9.96 22.09 19.72
N MET A 62 9.60 21.14 18.83
CA MET A 62 10.05 21.12 17.44
C MET A 62 9.45 22.29 16.65
N MET A 63 8.15 22.55 16.79
CA MET A 63 7.49 23.68 16.11
C MET A 63 8.03 25.01 16.62
N ASP A 64 8.20 25.16 17.93
CA ASP A 64 8.83 26.34 18.55
C ASP A 64 10.23 26.58 17.99
N TYR A 65 11.03 25.52 17.83
CA TYR A 65 12.36 25.62 17.23
C TYR A 65 12.29 26.06 15.76
N ILE A 66 11.36 25.53 14.97
CA ILE A 66 11.17 25.90 13.57
C ILE A 66 10.82 27.38 13.44
N GLU A 67 9.91 27.87 14.27
CA GLU A 67 9.47 29.26 14.25
C GLU A 67 10.52 30.22 14.83
N HIS A 68 11.16 29.86 15.95
CA HIS A 68 12.13 30.73 16.63
C HIS A 68 13.40 30.95 15.80
N ASP A 69 13.88 29.91 15.14
CA ASP A 69 15.11 29.96 14.34
C ASP A 69 14.87 30.42 12.89
N ASP A 70 13.65 30.85 12.55
CA ASP A 70 13.22 31.28 11.21
C ASP A 70 13.62 30.26 10.13
N ILE A 71 13.39 28.98 10.44
CA ILE A 71 13.73 27.90 9.54
C ILE A 71 12.69 27.91 8.42
N ASN A 72 13.17 28.02 7.18
CA ASN A 72 12.31 28.06 5.99
C ASN A 72 11.65 26.70 5.69
N ILE A 73 10.67 26.32 6.51
CA ILE A 73 9.83 25.14 6.40
C ILE A 73 8.39 25.60 6.18
N HIS A 74 7.79 25.13 5.08
CA HIS A 74 6.41 25.49 4.72
C HIS A 74 5.36 24.53 5.27
N SER A 75 5.76 23.30 5.62
CA SER A 75 4.86 22.30 6.18
C SER A 75 5.62 21.21 6.92
N VAL A 76 4.99 20.68 7.95
CA VAL A 76 5.45 19.53 8.73
C VAL A 76 4.30 18.53 8.80
N VAL A 77 4.56 17.27 8.43
CA VAL A 77 3.61 16.16 8.59
C VAL A 77 4.35 14.99 9.22
N ILE A 78 3.85 14.49 10.35
CA ILE A 78 4.40 13.35 11.08
C ILE A 78 3.41 12.20 11.03
N VAL A 79 3.87 11.04 10.54
CA VAL A 79 3.07 9.82 10.41
C VAL A 79 3.65 8.71 11.27
N ARG A 80 2.80 8.03 12.04
CA ARG A 80 3.19 6.83 12.81
C ARG A 80 2.09 5.78 12.80
N ASN A 81 2.47 4.53 12.59
CA ASN A 81 1.57 3.37 12.51
C ASN A 81 0.40 3.55 11.52
N GLY A 82 0.61 4.30 10.44
CA GLY A 82 -0.42 4.57 9.43
C GLY A 82 -1.30 5.80 9.71
N TYR A 83 -1.13 6.50 10.84
CA TYR A 83 -1.91 7.69 11.19
C TYR A 83 -1.07 8.96 11.05
N ILE A 84 -1.70 10.06 10.64
CA ILE A 84 -1.16 11.41 10.82
C ILE A 84 -1.25 11.73 12.30
N VAL A 85 -0.10 11.98 12.92
CA VAL A 85 -0.01 12.30 14.34
C VAL A 85 0.07 13.81 14.56
N HIS A 86 0.68 14.51 13.61
CA HIS A 86 0.84 15.96 13.66
C HIS A 86 0.98 16.49 12.25
N GLU A 87 0.32 17.61 11.97
CA GLU A 87 0.33 18.25 10.67
C GLU A 87 0.14 19.75 10.87
N GLU A 88 1.14 20.53 10.46
CA GLU A 88 1.14 21.99 10.57
C GLU A 88 1.78 22.65 9.34
N TYR A 89 1.33 23.87 9.07
CA TYR A 89 1.73 24.68 7.92
C TYR A 89 2.17 26.06 8.40
N PRO A 90 3.41 26.20 8.92
CA PRO A 90 3.92 27.48 9.37
C PRO A 90 3.82 28.52 8.26
N SER A 91 3.24 29.68 8.55
CA SER A 91 3.13 30.74 7.55
C SER A 91 4.53 31.26 7.22
N PRO A 92 4.90 31.39 5.93
CA PRO A 92 6.09 32.16 5.57
C PRO A 92 5.90 33.61 6.03
N ILE A 93 6.89 34.17 6.74
CA ILE A 93 6.93 35.59 7.05
C ILE A 93 7.36 36.32 5.77
N TYR A 94 6.48 37.15 5.20
CA TYR A 94 6.72 37.95 3.98
C TYR A 94 7.21 39.35 4.29
#